data_AF-A0ABD1DHM2-F1
#
_entry.id   AF-A0ABD1DHM2-F1
#
_cell.length_a   1.000
_cell.length_b   1.000
_cell.length_c   1.000
_cell.angle_alpha   90.00
_cell.angle_beta   90.00
_cell.angle_gamma   90.00
#
_symmetry.space_group_name_H-M   'P 1'
#
loop_
_entity.id
_entity.type
_entity.pdbx_description
1 polymer ?
#
loop_
_entity_poly.entity_id
_entity_poly.type
_entity_poly.pdbx_seq_one_letter_code
_entity_poly.pdbx_strand_id
1 'polypeptide(L)'
;RQLRVLNFSLKTCNQLADLFRSCDLDTTNLLFAKPGLFKMLENNPKAIKNSLITRTAQILACYRKNCASSTSADQLVLPNCMKLLPLYISCLLRTTSFRGV
;
A
#
# COMPACT_ATOMS: atom_id res chain seq x y z
N ARG A 1 -13.00 37.21 -8.57
CA ARG A 1 -12.36 36.28 -7.59
C ARG A 1 -13.03 34.93 -7.71
N GLN A 2 -12.29 33.83 -7.86
CA GLN A 2 -12.83 32.47 -7.90
C GLN A 2 -12.32 31.67 -6.71
N LEU A 3 -13.21 30.90 -6.07
CA LEU A 3 -12.87 29.98 -4.98
C LEU A 3 -13.17 28.56 -5.45
N ARG A 4 -12.21 27.64 -5.27
CA ARG A 4 -12.40 26.21 -5.49
C ARG A 4 -12.56 25.53 -4.14
N VAL A 5 -13.71 24.89 -3.93
CA VAL A 5 -14.02 24.14 -2.70
C VAL A 5 -14.14 22.66 -3.06
N LEU A 6 -13.50 21.80 -2.27
CA LEU A 6 -13.57 20.35 -2.40
C LEU A 6 -14.08 19.80 -1.07
N ASN A 7 -15.29 19.23 -1.08
CA ASN A 7 -15.87 18.58 0.09
C ASN A 7 -15.70 17.07 -0.06
N PHE A 8 -15.27 16.39 1.01
CA PHE A 8 -15.06 14.96 1.02
C PHE A 8 -15.57 14.36 2.34
N SER A 9 -16.31 13.27 2.26
CA SER A 9 -16.86 12.56 3.43
C SER A 9 -16.56 11.07 3.29
N LEU A 10 -16.09 10.46 4.38
CA LEU A 10 -15.71 9.06 4.45
C LEU A 10 -16.52 8.34 5.51
N LYS A 11 -16.86 7.08 5.25
CA LYS A 11 -17.47 6.20 6.25
C LYS A 11 -16.43 5.76 7.27
N THR A 12 -16.81 5.73 8.54
CA THR A 12 -16.03 5.13 9.62
C THR A 12 -16.41 3.67 9.79
N CYS A 13 -15.51 2.86 10.34
CA CYS A 13 -15.73 1.43 10.56
C CYS A 13 -14.97 0.93 11.79
N ASN A 14 -15.53 -0.06 12.47
CA ASN A 14 -14.92 -0.73 13.63
C ASN A 14 -14.37 -2.12 13.30
N GLN A 15 -14.62 -2.62 12.09
CA GLN A 15 -14.15 -3.92 11.61
C GLN A 15 -13.10 -3.74 10.51
N LEU A 16 -12.00 -4.48 10.63
CA LEU A 16 -10.90 -4.38 9.66
C LEU A 16 -11.30 -4.91 8.27
N ALA A 17 -12.25 -5.84 8.20
CA ALA A 17 -12.78 -6.36 6.94
C ALA A 17 -13.44 -5.25 6.09
N ASP A 18 -14.16 -4.33 6.73
CA ASP A 18 -14.81 -3.20 6.04
C ASP A 18 -13.79 -2.15 5.58
N LEU A 19 -12.72 -1.96 6.35
CA LEU A 19 -11.58 -1.13 5.96
C LEU A 19 -10.94 -1.68 4.69
N PHE A 20 -10.55 -2.96 4.68
CA PHE A 20 -9.96 -3.58 3.49
C PHE A 20 -10.92 -3.55 2.31
N ARG A 21 -12.22 -3.79 2.49
CA ARG A 21 -13.19 -3.72 1.38
C ARG A 21 -13.25 -2.33 0.72
N SER A 22 -12.93 -1.27 1.47
CA SER A 22 -13.02 0.12 1.02
C SER A 22 -11.67 0.72 0.58
N CYS A 23 -10.58 -0.05 0.62
CA CYS A 23 -9.27 0.46 0.24
C CYS A 23 -9.14 0.65 -1.28
N ASP A 24 -8.52 1.76 -1.67
CA ASP A 24 -8.20 2.06 -3.06
C ASP A 24 -6.72 1.74 -3.36
N LEU A 25 -6.51 0.90 -4.37
CA LEU A 25 -5.17 0.41 -4.74
C LEU A 25 -4.30 1.53 -5.30
N ASP A 26 -4.85 2.35 -6.20
CA ASP A 26 -4.10 3.37 -6.92
C ASP A 26 -3.64 4.48 -5.97
N THR A 27 -4.52 4.91 -5.08
CA THR A 27 -4.22 5.87 -4.01
C THR A 27 -3.15 5.33 -3.07
N THR A 28 -3.25 4.05 -2.68
CA THR A 28 -2.23 3.39 -1.83
C THR A 28 -0.87 3.37 -2.53
N ASN A 29 -0.84 3.05 -3.83
CA ASN A 29 0.38 3.04 -4.61
C ASN A 29 0.98 4.46 -4.74
N LEU A 30 0.16 5.47 -4.98
CA LEU A 30 0.59 6.87 -5.03
C LEU A 30 1.16 7.34 -3.68
N LEU A 31 0.54 6.93 -2.58
CA LEU A 31 0.98 7.22 -1.22
C LEU A 31 2.30 6.53 -0.88
N PHE A 32 2.65 5.42 -1.53
CA PHE A 32 3.97 4.81 -1.40
C PHE A 32 5.00 5.46 -2.32
N ALA A 33 4.62 5.79 -3.56
CA ALA A 33 5.51 6.39 -4.54
C ALA A 33 5.97 7.80 -4.13
N LYS A 34 5.04 8.74 -3.87
CA LYS A 34 5.38 10.15 -3.63
C LYS A 34 6.29 10.34 -2.40
N PRO A 35 5.89 9.94 -1.18
CA PRO A 35 6.75 10.04 -0.01
C PRO A 35 7.98 9.14 -0.09
N GLY A 36 7.89 7.99 -0.78
CA GLY A 36 9.04 7.12 -1.03
C GLY A 36 10.14 7.87 -1.78
N LEU A 37 9.79 8.58 -2.86
CA LEU A 37 10.73 9.39 -3.64
C LEU A 37 11.35 10.51 -2.81
N PHE A 38 10.56 11.25 -2.03
CA PHE A 38 11.10 12.29 -1.16
C PHE A 38 12.09 11.73 -0.14
N LYS A 39 11.76 10.60 0.50
CA LYS A 39 12.65 9.96 1.47
C LYS A 39 13.93 9.41 0.85
N MET A 40 13.91 9.05 -0.43
CA MET A 40 15.12 8.61 -1.14
C MET A 40 16.16 9.72 -1.31
N LEU A 41 15.78 11.00 -1.24
CA LEU A 41 16.73 12.12 -1.30
C LEU A 41 17.60 12.22 -0.04
N GLU A 42 17.06 11.78 1.10
CA GLU A 42 17.69 11.96 2.42
C GLU A 42 18.20 10.64 3.02
N ASN A 43 17.80 9.49 2.47
CA ASN A 43 18.06 8.17 3.06
C ASN A 43 18.64 7.21 2.03
N ASN A 44 19.27 6.14 2.53
CA ASN A 44 19.79 5.06 1.69
C ASN A 44 18.65 4.42 0.84
N PRO A 45 18.77 4.40 -0.50
CA PRO A 45 17.80 3.77 -1.41
C PRO A 45 17.42 2.34 -1.02
N LYS A 46 18.37 1.52 -0.57
CA LYS A 46 18.11 0.14 -0.13
C LYS A 46 17.19 0.10 1.09
N ALA A 47 17.37 1.02 2.03
CA ALA A 47 16.53 1.10 3.22
C ALA A 47 15.08 1.48 2.87
N ILE A 48 14.90 2.41 1.93
CA ILE A 48 13.56 2.81 1.45
C ILE A 48 12.87 1.65 0.73
N LYS A 49 13.57 0.95 -0.17
CA LYS A 49 13.03 -0.23 -0.85
C LYS A 49 12.58 -1.30 0.14
N ASN A 50 13.42 -1.63 1.12
CA ASN A 50 13.08 -2.60 2.16
C ASN A 50 11.88 -2.14 2.99
N SER A 51 11.79 -0.84 3.33
CA SER A 51 10.64 -0.29 4.05
C SER A 51 9.33 -0.46 3.27
N LEU A 52 9.33 -0.22 1.96
CA LEU A 52 8.16 -0.42 1.10
C LEU A 52 7.73 -1.89 1.03
N ILE A 53 8.68 -2.80 0.89
CA ILE A 53 8.42 -4.25 0.89
C ILE A 53 7.84 -4.68 2.24
N THR A 54 8.47 -4.29 3.35
CA THR A 54 8.02 -4.63 4.70
C THR A 54 6.63 -4.09 4.99
N ARG A 55 6.33 -2.84 4.63
CA ARG A 55 4.98 -2.26 4.79
C ARG A 55 3.93 -3.03 4.00
N THR A 56 4.26 -3.40 2.76
CA THR A 56 3.35 -4.19 1.91
C THR A 56 3.09 -5.56 2.53
N ALA A 57 4.14 -6.25 3.00
CA ALA A 57 4.01 -7.54 3.68
C ALA A 57 3.18 -7.43 4.97
N GLN A 58 3.38 -6.36 5.76
CA GLN A 58 2.62 -6.10 6.98
C GLN A 58 1.13 -5.90 6.71
N ILE A 59 0.76 -5.15 5.66
CA ILE A 59 -0.64 -4.95 5.28
C ILE A 59 -1.31 -6.29 4.97
N LEU A 60 -0.64 -7.14 4.18
CA LEU A 60 -1.17 -8.45 3.79
C LEU A 60 -1.20 -9.43 4.95
N ALA A 61 -0.18 -9.42 5.81
CA ALA A 61 -0.15 -10.22 7.03
C ALA A 61 -1.27 -9.81 8.01
N CYS A 62 -1.54 -8.51 8.12
CA CYS A 62 -2.63 -7.98 8.95
C CYS A 62 -3.99 -8.46 8.42
N TYR A 63 -4.20 -8.44 7.11
CA TYR A 63 -5.40 -9.00 6.49
C TYR A 63 -5.54 -10.50 6.79
N ARG A 64 -4.46 -11.27 6.59
CA ARG A 64 -4.46 -12.72 6.85
C ARG A 64 -4.82 -13.04 8.30
N LYS A 65 -4.25 -12.32 9.27
CA LYS A 65 -4.45 -12.58 10.70
C LYS A 65 -5.86 -12.25 11.18
N ASN A 66 -6.48 -11.20 10.64
CA ASN A 66 -7.69 -10.60 11.22
C ASN A 66 -8.94 -10.73 10.34
N CYS A 67 -8.81 -11.03 9.04
CA CYS A 67 -9.92 -11.02 8.09
C CYS A 67 -10.04 -12.30 7.26
N ALA A 68 -8.95 -13.05 7.06
CA ALA A 68 -8.99 -14.27 6.28
C ALA A 68 -9.58 -15.43 7.10
N SER A 69 -10.44 -16.22 6.47
CA SER A 69 -10.88 -17.51 6.99
C SER A 69 -9.68 -18.45 7.18
N SER A 70 -9.79 -19.42 8.09
CA SER A 70 -8.75 -20.41 8.34
C SER A 70 -8.30 -21.08 7.03
N THR A 71 -7.14 -20.67 6.54
CA THR A 71 -6.57 -21.12 5.26
C THR A 71 -5.19 -21.68 5.55
N SER A 72 -4.75 -22.69 4.79
CA SER A 72 -3.44 -23.34 4.98
C SER A 72 -2.30 -22.32 5.10
N ALA A 73 -1.30 -22.64 5.93
CA ALA A 73 -0.09 -21.85 6.14
C ALA A 73 0.61 -21.49 4.82
N ASP A 74 0.53 -22.39 3.84
CA ASP A 74 1.25 -22.32 2.55
C ASP A 74 0.60 -21.37 1.53
N GLN A 75 -0.57 -20.81 1.83
CA GLN A 75 -1.29 -19.93 0.90
C GLN A 75 -1.10 -18.46 1.27
N LEU A 76 -0.79 -17.65 0.25
CA LEU A 76 -0.83 -16.20 0.33
C LEU A 76 -2.24 -15.70 0.04
N VAL A 77 -2.96 -15.31 1.10
CA VAL A 77 -4.33 -14.77 0.99
C VAL A 77 -4.27 -13.25 0.81
N LEU A 78 -4.93 -12.74 -0.23
CA LEU A 78 -4.97 -11.31 -0.57
C LEU A 78 -6.41 -10.76 -0.50
N PRO A 79 -6.62 -9.51 -0.07
CA PRO A 79 -7.90 -8.84 -0.22
C PRO A 79 -8.16 -8.52 -1.70
N ASN A 80 -9.43 -8.61 -2.14
CA ASN A 80 -9.79 -8.38 -3.55
C ASN A 80 -9.36 -6.99 -4.06
N CYS A 81 -9.51 -5.95 -3.24
CA CYS A 81 -9.10 -4.58 -3.55
C CYS A 81 -7.56 -4.40 -3.68
N MET A 82 -6.76 -5.27 -3.06
CA MET A 82 -5.30 -5.17 -3.04
C MET A 82 -4.61 -6.35 -3.70
N LYS A 83 -5.33 -7.13 -4.52
CA LYS A 83 -4.77 -8.32 -5.19
C LYS A 83 -3.55 -8.00 -6.07
N LEU A 84 -3.49 -6.78 -6.61
CA LEU A 84 -2.39 -6.29 -7.45
C LEU A 84 -1.35 -5.46 -6.66
N LEU A 85 -1.55 -5.25 -5.36
CA LEU A 85 -0.63 -4.43 -4.56
C LEU A 85 0.83 -4.95 -4.61
N PRO A 86 1.10 -6.27 -4.43
CA PRO A 86 2.47 -6.77 -4.55
C PRO A 86 3.09 -6.48 -5.91
N LEU A 87 2.30 -6.60 -6.99
CA LEU A 87 2.75 -6.34 -8.36
C LEU A 87 3.10 -4.86 -8.53
N TYR A 88 2.24 -3.96 -8.06
CA TYR A 88 2.43 -2.52 -8.20
C TYR A 88 3.68 -2.06 -7.45
N ILE A 89 3.91 -2.57 -6.25
CA ILE A 89 5.11 -2.29 -5.48
C ILE A 89 6.35 -2.87 -6.18
N SER A 90 6.27 -4.07 -6.72
CA SER A 90 7.36 -4.66 -7.51
C SER A 90 7.71 -3.79 -8.72
N CYS A 91 6.71 -3.26 -9.43
CA CYS A 91 6.90 -2.32 -10.54
C CYS A 91 7.49 -0.99 -10.07
N LEU A 92 6.98 -0.41 -8.99
CA LEU A 92 7.48 0.82 -8.38
C LEU A 92 8.99 0.72 -8.09
N LEU A 93 9.41 -0.36 -7.44
CA LEU A 93 10.81 -0.61 -7.10
C LEU A 93 11.73 -0.80 -8.31
N ARG A 94 11.16 -1.15 -9.48
CA ARG A 94 11.89 -1.30 -10.74
C ARG A 94 11.98 -0.02 -11.57
N THR A 95 11.23 1.03 -11.21
CA THR A 95 11.30 2.33 -11.92
C THR A 95 12.69 2.95 -11.78
N THR A 96 13.07 3.80 -12.74
CA THR A 96 14.38 4.47 -12.77
C THR A 96 14.66 5.27 -11.49
N SER A 97 13.65 5.98 -11.00
CA SER A 97 13.76 6.78 -9.78
C SER A 97 14.02 5.94 -8.53
N PHE A 98 13.40 4.76 -8.43
CA PHE A 98 13.59 3.88 -7.27
C PHE A 98 14.78 2.93 -7.42
N ARG A 99 15.22 2.60 -8.65
CA ARG A 99 16.36 1.70 -8.84
C ARG A 99 17.63 2.23 -8.18
N GLY A 100 17.81 3.55 -8.13
CA GLY A 100 19.09 4.15 -7.77
C GLY A 100 20.10 3.88 -8.88
N VAL A 101 20.87 4.89 -9.26
CA VAL A 101 22.09 4.68 -10.06
C VAL A 101 23.13 4.03 -9.16
#